data_AF-A0A8J2ZM72-F1
#
_entry.id   AF-A0A8J2ZM72-F1
#
_cell.length_a   1.000
_cell.length_b   1.000
_cell.length_c   1.000
_cell.angle_alpha   90.00
_cell.angle_beta   90.00
_cell.angle_gamma   90.00
#
_symmetry.space_group_name_H-M   'P 1'
#
loop_
_entity.id
_entity.type
_entity.pdbx_description
1 polymer ?
#
loop_
_entity_poly.entity_id
_entity_poly.type
_entity_poly.pdbx_seq_one_letter_code
_entity_poly.pdbx_strand_id
1 'polypeptide(L)' 'MIETLRIHVRTLAEEIRDLDPRTDAGFRAERMSRLVRKVQELEARGGCVPVLAVSLVRGHVDADIEDSFDNMPV' A
#
# COMPACT_ATOMS: atom_id res chain seq x y z
N MET A 1 -11.94 7.59 -17.12
CA MET A 1 -11.95 6.29 -16.39
C MET A 1 -10.66 6.04 -15.62
N ILE A 2 -9.47 6.08 -16.24
CA ILE A 2 -8.18 5.93 -15.54
C ILE A 2 -7.94 7.01 -14.47
N GLU A 3 -8.37 8.25 -14.74
CA GLU A 3 -8.22 9.36 -13.80
C GLU A 3 -9.05 9.17 -12.52
N THR A 4 -10.29 8.69 -12.64
CA THR A 4 -11.13 8.32 -11.50
C THR A 4 -10.48 7.21 -10.67
N LEU A 5 -9.88 6.21 -11.33
CA LEU A 5 -9.18 5.13 -10.65
C LEU A 5 -7.95 5.63 -9.89
N ARG A 6 -7.19 6.56 -10.48
CA ARG A 6 -6.06 7.24 -9.83
C ARG A 6 -6.50 8.03 -8.60
N ILE A 7 -7.60 8.78 -8.68
CA ILE A 7 -8.16 9.52 -7.54
C ILE A 7 -8.53 8.53 -6.43
N HIS A 8 -9.24 7.45 -6.76
CA HIS A 8 -9.59 6.42 -5.78
C HIS A 8 -8.36 5.75 -5.14
N VAL A 9 -7.31 5.45 -5.92
CA VAL A 9 -6.05 4.88 -5.39
C VAL A 9 -5.39 5.87 -4.43
N ARG A 10 -5.37 7.16 -4.78
CA ARG A 10 -4.80 8.20 -3.92
C ARG A 10 -5.59 8.34 -2.61
N THR A 11 -6.91 8.49 -2.68
CA THR A 11 -7.75 8.61 -1.48
C THR A 11 -7.61 7.40 -0.58
N LEU A 12 -7.62 6.19 -1.14
CA LEU A 12 -7.45 4.96 -0.38
C LEU A 12 -6.07 4.90 0.31
N ALA A 13 -5.01 5.35 -0.36
CA ALA A 13 -3.67 5.45 0.22
C ALA A 13 -3.61 6.46 1.38
N GLU A 14 -4.28 7.60 1.25
CA GLU A 14 -4.37 8.61 2.32
C GLU A 14 -5.14 8.05 3.53
N GLU A 15 -6.27 7.36 3.31
CA GLU A 15 -7.00 6.68 4.39
C GLU A 15 -6.13 5.63 5.10
N ILE A 16 -5.37 4.82 4.36
CA ILE A 16 -4.47 3.79 4.94
C ILE A 16 -3.34 4.41 5.76
N ARG A 17 -2.86 5.58 5.36
CA ARG A 17 -1.83 6.32 6.08
C ARG A 17 -2.35 6.94 7.38
N ASP A 18 -3.59 7.39 7.38
CA ASP A 18 -4.24 8.00 8.55
C ASP A 18 -4.68 6.94 9.58
N LEU A 19 -4.92 5.70 9.14
CA LEU A 19 -5.24 4.58 10.02
C LEU A 19 -4.09 4.25 10.98
N ASP A 20 -4.43 4.16 12.27
CA ASP A 20 -3.49 3.76 13.30
C ASP A 20 -3.12 2.28 13.15
N PRO A 21 -1.84 1.93 12.94
CA PRO A 21 -1.43 0.57 12.66
C PRO A 21 -1.59 -0.39 13.85
N ARG A 22 -1.76 0.12 15.08
CA ARG A 22 -1.91 -0.70 16.29
C ARG A 22 -3.38 -1.03 16.56
N THR A 23 -4.27 -0.10 16.27
CA THR A 23 -5.71 -0.24 16.53
C THR A 23 -6.43 -0.92 15.36
N ASP A 24 -6.03 -0.58 14.14
CA ASP A 24 -6.74 -0.97 12.92
C ASP A 24 -5.95 -1.98 12.08
N ALA A 25 -5.04 -2.77 12.68
CA ALA A 25 -4.14 -3.66 11.95
C ALA A 25 -4.86 -4.55 10.91
N GLY A 26 -5.98 -5.20 11.30
CA GLY A 26 -6.77 -6.05 10.39
C GLY A 26 -7.49 -5.25 9.30
N PHE A 27 -8.05 -4.09 9.65
CA PHE A 27 -8.73 -3.21 8.71
C PHE A 27 -7.75 -2.59 7.71
N ARG A 28 -6.58 -2.19 8.19
CA ARG A 28 -5.45 -1.69 7.42
C ARG A 28 -4.94 -2.76 6.46
N ALA A 29 -4.79 -4.02 6.90
CA ALA A 29 -4.38 -5.12 6.02
C ALA A 29 -5.38 -5.38 4.88
N GLU A 30 -6.69 -5.39 5.17
CA GLU A 30 -7.72 -5.52 4.12
C GLU A 30 -7.65 -4.37 3.12
N ARG A 31 -7.56 -3.13 3.62
CA ARG A 31 -7.45 -1.91 2.80
C ARG A 31 -6.17 -1.92 1.97
N MET A 32 -5.05 -2.36 2.53
CA MET A 32 -3.76 -2.49 1.84
C MET A 32 -3.86 -3.51 0.70
N SER A 33 -4.48 -4.68 0.93
CA SER A 33 -4.71 -5.69 -0.13
C SER A 33 -5.59 -5.14 -1.26
N ARG A 34 -6.63 -4.37 -0.92
CA ARG A 34 -7.45 -3.66 -1.92
C ARG A 34 -6.63 -2.60 -2.68
N LEU A 35 -5.74 -1.87 -2.00
CA LEU A 35 -4.87 -0.87 -2.62
C LEU A 35 -3.92 -1.53 -3.63
N VAL A 36 -3.27 -2.64 -3.26
CA VAL A 36 -2.39 -3.41 -4.15
C VAL A 36 -3.11 -3.80 -5.43
N ARG A 37 -4.32 -4.36 -5.31
CA ARG A 37 -5.10 -4.80 -6.48
C ARG A 37 -5.47 -3.63 -7.39
N LYS A 38 -5.85 -2.47 -6.82
CA LYS A 38 -6.18 -1.27 -7.60
C LYS A 38 -4.96 -0.64 -8.26
N VAL A 39 -3.80 -0.68 -7.60
CA VAL A 39 -2.51 -0.24 -8.16
C VAL A 39 -2.17 -1.12 -9.38
N GLN A 40 -2.20 -2.44 -9.24
CA GLN A 40 -1.96 -3.36 -10.35
C GLN A 40 -2.96 -3.16 -11.51
N GLU A 41 -4.24 -2.94 -11.20
CA GLU A 41 -5.24 -2.63 -12.23
C GLU A 41 -4.95 -1.31 -12.95
N LEU A 42 -4.49 -0.29 -12.22
CA LEU A 42 -4.11 1.00 -12.78
C LEU A 42 -2.87 0.86 -13.69
N GLU A 43 -1.85 0.11 -13.26
CA GLU A 43 -0.64 -0.16 -14.05
C GLU A 43 -0.96 -1.01 -15.30
N ALA A 44 -1.76 -2.07 -15.16
CA ALA A 44 -2.18 -2.92 -16.27
C ALA A 44 -2.96 -2.15 -17.35
N ARG A 45 -3.63 -1.05 -16.95
CA ARG A 45 -4.30 -0.13 -17.87
C ARG A 45 -3.37 0.97 -18.43
N GLY A 46 -2.08 0.94 -18.11
CA GLY A 46 -1.11 1.96 -18.51
C GLY A 46 -1.23 3.28 -17.73
N GLY A 47 -1.96 3.27 -16.62
CA GLY A 47 -2.13 4.43 -15.75
C GLY A 47 -0.95 4.60 -14.81
N CYS A 48 -0.49 5.84 -14.62
CA CYS A 48 0.59 6.13 -13.70
C CYS A 48 0.05 6.18 -12.25
N VAL A 49 0.62 5.32 -11.41
CA VAL A 49 0.23 5.15 -9.99
C VAL A 49 0.76 6.31 -9.14
N PRO A 50 -0.03 6.82 -8.18
CA PRO A 50 0.47 7.80 -7.22
C PRO A 50 1.64 7.24 -6.40
N VAL A 51 2.72 8.01 -6.27
CA VAL A 51 3.92 7.64 -5.48
C VAL A 51 3.55 7.21 -4.06
N LEU A 52 2.60 7.89 -3.44
CA LEU A 52 2.11 7.60 -2.10
C LEU A 52 1.56 6.17 -1.96
N ALA A 53 0.81 5.69 -2.97
CA ALA A 53 0.31 4.33 -3.01
C ALA A 53 1.43 3.31 -3.26
N VAL A 54 2.40 3.63 -4.12
CA VAL A 54 3.58 2.77 -4.37
C VAL A 54 4.41 2.62 -3.09
N SER A 55 4.66 3.70 -2.37
CA SER A 55 5.41 3.68 -1.10
C SER A 55 4.72 2.83 -0.04
N LEU A 56 3.39 2.90 0.07
CA LEU A 56 2.63 2.07 1.02
C LEU A 56 2.66 0.58 0.63
N VAL A 57 2.47 0.27 -0.65
CA VAL A 57 2.51 -1.12 -1.14
C VAL A 57 3.91 -1.71 -0.97
N ARG A 58 4.97 -0.98 -1.33
CA ARG A 58 6.35 -1.44 -1.13
C ARG A 58 6.70 -1.55 0.35
N GLY A 59 6.37 -0.56 1.16
CA GLY A 59 6.60 -0.61 2.61
C GLY A 59 5.83 -1.74 3.30
N HIS A 60 4.69 -2.18 2.76
CA HIS A 60 4.01 -3.38 3.25
C HIS A 60 4.79 -4.67 2.99
N VAL A 61 5.46 -4.75 1.84
CA VAL A 61 6.27 -5.91 1.44
C VAL A 61 7.61 -5.92 2.18
N ASP A 62 8.24 -4.76 2.39
CA ASP A 62 9.48 -4.63 3.15
C ASP A 62 9.29 -4.81 4.67
N ALA A 63 8.15 -4.41 5.24
CA ALA A 63 7.86 -4.65 6.66
C ALA A 63 7.76 -6.15 7.02
N ASP A 64 7.47 -7.02 6.06
CA ASP A 64 7.54 -8.48 6.22
C ASP A 64 9.00 -9.00 6.19
N ILE A 65 9.94 -8.19 5.67
CA ILE A 65 11.37 -8.55 5.51
C ILE A 65 12.24 -7.96 6.64
N GLU A 66 11.89 -6.79 7.20
CA GLU A 66 12.65 -6.16 8.29
C GLU A 66 12.60 -6.89 9.65
N ASP A 67 11.72 -7.89 9.84
CA ASP A 67 11.78 -8.77 11.02
C ASP A 67 12.89 -9.84 10.89
N SER A 68 13.50 -10.01 9.70
CA SER A 68 14.50 -11.05 9.44
C SER A 68 15.98 -10.59 9.51
N PHE A 69 16.26 -9.30 9.72
CA PHE A 69 17.64 -8.79 9.77
C PHE A 69 18.15 -8.38 11.17
N ASP A 70 17.34 -8.52 12.23
CA ASP A 70 17.75 -8.17 13.61
C ASP A 70 18.43 -9.33 14.39
N ASN A 71 18.83 -10.42 13.72
CA ASN A 71 19.49 -11.55 14.40
C ASN A 71 20.71 -12.12 13.65
N MET A 72 21.50 -11.27 13.00
CA MET A 72 22.87 -11.63 12.62
C MET A 72 23.82 -11.21 13.76
N PRO A 73 24.38 -12.13 14.55
CA PRO A 73 25.47 -11.78 15.46
C PRO A 73 26.69 -11.39 14.62
N VAL A 74 27.22 -10.19 14.88
CA VAL A 74 28.56 -9.78 14.41
C VAL A 74 29.65 -10.52 15.17
#